data_AF-N9NBC9-F1
#
_entry.id   AF-N9NBC9-F1
#
_cell.length_a   1.000
_cell.length_b   1.000
_cell.length_c   1.000
_cell.angle_alpha   90.00
_cell.angle_beta   90.00
_cell.angle_gamma   90.00
#
_symmetry.space_group_name_H-M   'P 1'
#
loop_
_entity.id
_entity.type
_entity.pdbx_description
1 polymer ?
#
loop_
_entity_poly.entity_id
_entity_poly.type
_entity_poly.pdbx_seq_one_letter_code
_entity_poly.pdbx_strand_id
1 'polypeptide(L)' 'MNELQALVQGQISPQAIPVDHLLQLAERYTDPNSTEYKLIELAANIILAKSLDKALKYL' A
#
# COMPACT_ATOMS: atom_id res chain seq x y z
N MET A 1 9.60 2.12 3.18
CA MET A 1 9.68 0.64 3.40
C MET A 1 9.22 0.22 4.77
N ASN A 2 9.79 0.73 5.87
CA ASN A 2 9.32 0.39 7.23
C ASN A 2 7.83 0.66 7.44
N GLU A 3 7.30 1.75 6.88
CA GLU A 3 5.87 2.08 6.95
C GLU A 3 5.00 1.06 6.20
N LEU A 4 5.44 0.57 5.03
CA LEU A 4 4.72 -0.47 4.30
C LEU A 4 4.72 -1.79 5.08
N GLN A 5 5.81 -2.13 5.76
CA GLN A 5 5.86 -3.31 6.63
C GLN A 5 4.90 -3.16 7.82
N ALA A 6 4.90 -2.00 8.47
CA ALA A 6 3.96 -1.69 9.56
C ALA A 6 2.50 -1.76 9.09
N LEU A 7 2.21 -1.30 7.86
CA LEU A 7 0.88 -1.41 7.26
C LEU A 7 0.48 -2.87 7.04
N VAL A 8 1.35 -3.67 6.41
CA VAL A 8 1.09 -5.08 6.14
C VAL A 8 0.91 -5.87 7.45
N GLN A 9 1.60 -5.47 8.51
CA GLN A 9 1.44 -6.03 9.86
C GLN A 9 0.22 -5.47 10.62
N GLY A 10 -0.54 -4.54 10.03
CA GLY A 10 -1.72 -3.93 10.65
C GLY A 10 -1.42 -2.96 11.79
N GLN A 11 -0.16 -2.54 11.95
CA GLN A 11 0.27 -1.61 13.00
C GLN A 11 -0.13 -0.16 12.69
N ILE A 12 -0.29 0.18 11.41
CA ILE A 12 -0.75 1.49 10.97
C ILE A 12 -1.95 1.37 10.04
N SER A 13 -2.80 2.40 10.06
CA SER A 13 -3.95 2.48 9.19
C SER A 13 -3.52 2.63 7.72
N PRO A 14 -4.19 1.96 6.77
CA PRO A 14 -3.99 2.17 5.33
C PRO A 14 -4.12 3.63 4.90
N GLN A 15 -4.92 4.41 5.63
CA GLN A 15 -5.14 5.84 5.34
C GLN A 15 -3.98 6.73 5.78
N ALA A 16 -3.03 6.19 6.55
CA ALA A 16 -1.84 6.92 7.01
C ALA A 16 -0.74 6.97 5.94
N ILE A 17 -0.80 6.13 4.91
CA ILE A 17 0.18 6.13 3.81
C ILE A 17 -0.40 6.92 2.63
N PRO A 18 0.27 8.02 2.22
CA PRO A 18 -0.11 8.75 1.02
C PRO A 18 0.04 7.88 -0.23
N VAL A 19 -0.96 7.93 -1.14
CA VAL A 19 -0.90 7.17 -2.40
C VAL A 19 0.32 7.59 -3.24
N ASP A 20 0.65 8.89 -3.27
CA ASP A 20 1.83 9.40 -3.98
C ASP A 20 3.13 8.79 -3.48
N HIS A 21 3.24 8.51 -2.18
CA HIS A 21 4.39 7.82 -1.62
C HIS A 21 4.51 6.39 -2.14
N LEU A 22 3.37 5.71 -2.26
CA LEU A 22 3.29 4.34 -2.77
C LEU A 22 3.65 4.28 -4.26
N LEU A 23 3.20 5.27 -5.05
CA LEU A 23 3.57 5.42 -6.46
C LEU A 23 5.08 5.63 -6.64
N GLN A 24 5.69 6.54 -5.87
CA GLN A 24 7.14 6.78 -5.93
C GLN A 24 7.96 5.52 -5.60
N LEU A 25 7.48 4.69 -4.68
CA LEU A 25 8.12 3.42 -4.36
C LEU A 25 7.96 2.41 -5.50
N ALA A 26 6.76 2.30 -6.09
CA ALA A 26 6.51 1.41 -7.23
C ALA A 26 7.36 1.78 -8.46
N GLU A 27 7.56 3.07 -8.72
CA GLU A 27 8.45 3.55 -9.79
C GLU A 27 9.93 3.22 -9.53
N ARG A 28 10.35 3.17 -8.26
CA ARG A 28 11.74 2.88 -7.86
C ARG A 28 12.04 1.39 -7.84
N TYR A 29 11.10 0.58 -7.39
CA TYR A 29 11.27 -0.86 -7.22
C TYR A 29 10.42 -1.59 -8.25
N THR A 30 10.99 -1.79 -9.43
CA THR A 30 10.28 -2.34 -10.60
C THR A 30 10.50 -3.82 -10.83
N ASP A 31 11.40 -4.47 -10.09
CA ASP A 31 11.66 -5.90 -10.24
C ASP A 31 10.58 -6.73 -9.52
N PRO A 32 9.70 -7.44 -10.24
CA PRO A 32 8.60 -8.20 -9.66
C PRO A 32 9.06 -9.36 -8.75
N ASN A 33 10.32 -9.81 -8.88
CA ASN A 33 10.85 -10.87 -8.05
C ASN A 33 11.43 -10.36 -6.72
N SER A 34 11.65 -9.05 -6.60
CA SER A 34 12.20 -8.44 -5.39
C SER A 34 11.22 -8.48 -4.21
N THR A 35 11.77 -8.53 -3.00
CA THR A 35 10.98 -8.48 -1.76
C THR A 35 10.27 -7.14 -1.62
N GLU A 36 10.93 -6.06 -2.03
CA GLU A 36 10.43 -4.69 -2.04
C GLU A 36 9.20 -4.55 -2.93
N TYR A 37 9.25 -5.07 -4.16
CA TYR A 37 8.11 -5.04 -5.07
C TYR A 37 6.91 -5.76 -4.47
N LYS A 38 7.10 -6.99 -3.95
CA LYS A 38 6.03 -7.76 -3.32
C LYS A 38 5.43 -7.04 -2.11
N LEU A 39 6.26 -6.36 -1.32
CA LEU A 39 5.80 -5.56 -0.20
C LEU A 39 4.97 -4.36 -0.65
N ILE A 40 5.41 -3.65 -1.70
CA ILE A 40 4.67 -2.53 -2.29
C ILE A 40 3.32 -3.01 -2.86
N GLU A 41 3.32 -4.14 -3.57
CA GLU A 41 2.11 -4.76 -4.12
C GLU A 41 1.09 -5.09 -3.02
N LEU A 42 1.53 -5.74 -1.94
CA LEU A 42 0.68 -6.05 -0.79
C LEU A 42 0.10 -4.78 -0.15
N ALA A 43 0.94 -3.78 0.08
CA ALA A 43 0.51 -2.51 0.65
C ALA A 43 -0.50 -1.78 -0.26
N ALA A 44 -0.25 -1.76 -1.58
CA ALA A 44 -1.16 -1.17 -2.56
C ALA A 44 -2.54 -1.84 -2.50
N ASN A 45 -2.58 -3.18 -2.48
CA ASN A 45 -3.81 -3.95 -2.38
C ASN A 45 -4.61 -3.61 -1.11
N ILE A 46 -3.94 -3.49 0.04
CA ILE A 46 -4.58 -3.12 1.31
C ILE A 46 -5.19 -1.71 1.23
N ILE A 47 -4.43 -0.72 0.74
CA ILE A 47 -4.90 0.66 0.65
C ILE A 47 -6.08 0.78 -0.33
N LEU A 48 -5.98 0.16 -1.50
CA LEU A 48 -7.03 0.20 -2.51
C LEU A 48 -8.31 -0.48 -2.02
N ALA A 49 -8.20 -1.66 -1.41
CA ALA A 49 -9.35 -2.37 -0.85
C ALA A 49 -10.05 -1.52 0.23
N LYS A 50 -9.29 -0.91 1.14
CA LYS A 50 -9.85 -0.09 2.22
C LYS A 50 -10.44 1.22 1.74
N SER A 51 -9.87 1.78 0.68
CA SER A 51 -10.41 2.96 0.01
C SER A 51 -11.73 2.63 -0.69
N LEU A 52 -11.80 1.49 -1.38
CA LEU A 52 -13.03 0.98 -2.00
C LEU A 52 -14.11 0.70 -0.96
N ASP A 53 -13.80 -0.01 0.13
CA ASP A 53 -14.71 -0.27 1.25
C ASP A 53 -15.31 1.04 1.79
N LYS A 54 -14.51 2.10 1.87
CA LYS A 54 -14.97 3.42 2.34
C LYS A 54 -15.85 4.10 1.30
N ALA A 55 -15.48 4.07 0.02
CA ALA A 55 -16.26 4.67 -1.06
C ALA A 55 -17.64 4.02 -1.19
N LEU A 56 -17.73 2.69 -1.06
CA LEU A 56 -18.98 1.93 -1.11
C LEU A 56 -19.97 2.29 0.02
N LYS A 57 -19.53 2.94 1.11
CA LYS A 57 -20.45 3.43 2.16
C LYS A 57 -21.24 4.68 1.76
N TYR A 58 -20.86 5.32 0.66
CA TYR A 58 -21.48 6.54 0.15
C TYR A 58 -22.26 6.33 -1.14
N LEU A 59 -22.34 5.07 -1.63
CA LEU A 59 -23.13 4.63 -2.77
C LEU A 59 -24.33 3.80 -2.28
#